data_AF-R9GPX9-F1
#
_entry.id   AF-R9GPX9-F1
#
_cell.length_a   1.000
_cell.length_b   1.000
_cell.length_c   1.000
_cell.angle_alpha   90.00
_cell.angle_beta   90.00
_cell.angle_gamma   90.00
#
_symmetry.space_group_name_H-M   'P 1'
#
loop_
_entity.id
_entity.type
_entity.pdbx_description
1 polymer ?
#
loop_
_entity_poly.entity_id
_entity_poly.type
_entity_poly.pdbx_seq_one_letter_code
_entity_poly.pdbx_strand_id
1 'polypeptide(L)'
;MGYAKERGKLEKLVIKIAGIAAYDEKSMAVLIDIHENYSHTIRILKNKQPDSFGDLYKNELQEINQAKKAVKEANSDEIRQSNFVLYKDTLVRVLEKTIQIAKAIL
;
A
#
# COMPACT_ATOMS: atom_id res chain seq x y z
N MET A 1 -11.64 -5.11 -20.24
CA MET A 1 -12.19 -4.72 -18.92
C MET A 1 -11.28 -5.05 -17.71
N GLY A 2 -9.96 -5.32 -17.88
CA GLY A 2 -9.11 -5.82 -16.79
C GLY A 2 -8.71 -4.80 -15.69
N TYR A 3 -8.81 -3.50 -15.94
CA TYR A 3 -8.36 -2.45 -15.01
C TYR A 3 -9.40 -2.07 -13.96
N ALA A 4 -10.68 -2.01 -14.35
CA ALA A 4 -11.77 -1.68 -13.43
C ALA A 4 -11.89 -2.69 -12.27
N LYS A 5 -11.66 -3.98 -12.54
CA LYS A 5 -11.64 -5.03 -11.52
C LYS A 5 -10.52 -4.80 -10.49
N GLU A 6 -9.30 -4.54 -10.95
CA GLU A 6 -8.15 -4.33 -10.06
C GLU A 6 -8.27 -3.01 -9.29
N ARG A 7 -8.77 -1.94 -9.93
CA ARG A 7 -9.12 -0.67 -9.26
C ARG A 7 -10.10 -0.89 -8.11
N GLY A 8 -11.17 -1.65 -8.34
CA GLY A 8 -12.16 -1.93 -7.30
C GLY A 8 -11.60 -2.72 -6.11
N LYS A 9 -10.53 -3.51 -6.30
CA LYS A 9 -9.80 -4.12 -5.18
C LYS A 9 -9.02 -3.08 -4.39
N LEU A 10 -8.30 -2.20 -5.07
CA LEU A 10 -7.52 -1.12 -4.44
C LEU A 10 -8.42 -0.17 -3.62
N GLU A 11 -9.57 0.20 -4.16
CA GLU A 11 -10.55 1.06 -3.47
C GLU A 11 -11.04 0.42 -2.15
N LYS A 12 -11.26 -0.90 -2.14
CA LYS A 12 -11.62 -1.65 -0.92
C LYS A 12 -10.48 -1.67 0.10
N LEU A 13 -9.23 -1.76 -0.36
CA LEU A 13 -8.06 -1.71 0.53
C LEU A 13 -7.94 -0.36 1.23
N VAL A 14 -8.16 0.76 0.53
CA VAL A 14 -8.15 2.11 1.12
C VAL A 14 -9.19 2.23 2.24
N ILE A 15 -10.42 1.76 2.00
CA ILE A 15 -11.48 1.78 3.01
C ILE A 15 -11.08 0.94 4.24
N LYS A 16 -10.42 -0.21 4.04
CA LYS A 16 -9.94 -1.07 5.13
C LYS A 16 -8.86 -0.40 5.98
N ILE A 17 -7.99 0.42 5.38
CA ILE A 17 -6.95 1.16 6.13
C ILE A 17 -7.55 2.27 7.00
N ALA A 18 -8.64 2.92 6.57
CA ALA A 18 -9.18 4.12 7.22
C ALA A 18 -9.53 3.93 8.72
N GLY A 19 -9.83 2.70 9.15
CA GLY A 19 -10.11 2.38 10.56
C GLY A 19 -8.87 2.19 11.46
N ILE A 20 -7.66 2.27 10.92
CA ILE A 20 -6.41 1.96 11.64
C ILE A 20 -5.77 3.27 12.12
N ALA A 21 -5.70 3.45 13.44
CA ALA A 21 -5.19 4.68 14.06
C ALA A 21 -3.82 4.49 14.73
N ALA A 22 -3.64 3.39 15.47
CA ALA A 22 -2.47 3.16 16.31
C ALA A 22 -1.84 1.79 16.05
N TYR A 23 -0.58 1.67 16.46
CA TYR A 23 0.15 0.41 16.45
C TYR A 23 -0.43 -0.51 17.52
N ASP A 24 -0.87 -1.67 17.06
CA ASP A 24 -1.04 -2.87 17.85
C ASP A 24 -0.82 -4.07 16.91
N GLU A 25 -0.70 -5.28 17.45
CA GLU A 25 -0.42 -6.47 16.65
C GLU A 25 -1.50 -6.77 15.60
N LYS A 26 -2.77 -6.52 15.91
CA LYS A 26 -3.90 -6.73 14.98
C LYS A 26 -3.85 -5.69 13.87
N SER A 27 -3.65 -4.42 14.22
CA SER A 27 -3.50 -3.31 13.28
C SER A 27 -2.30 -3.51 12.35
N MET A 28 -1.18 -4.02 12.87
CA MET A 28 -0.01 -4.39 12.07
C MET A 28 -0.30 -5.56 11.13
N ALA A 29 -0.96 -6.62 11.62
CA ALA A 29 -1.35 -7.75 10.76
C ALA A 29 -2.26 -7.30 9.61
N VAL A 30 -3.20 -6.39 9.88
CA VAL A 30 -4.07 -5.82 8.84
C VAL A 30 -3.28 -5.02 7.81
N LEU A 31 -2.32 -4.16 8.21
CA LEU A 31 -1.51 -3.42 7.23
C LEU A 31 -0.59 -4.34 6.41
N ILE A 32 -0.10 -5.44 6.99
CA ILE A 32 0.69 -6.43 6.25
C ILE A 32 -0.18 -7.11 5.18
N ASP A 33 -1.37 -7.57 5.54
CA ASP A 33 -2.33 -8.16 4.60
C ASP A 33 -2.67 -7.18 3.46
N ILE A 34 -2.92 -5.91 3.79
CA ILE A 34 -3.23 -4.89 2.78
C ILE A 34 -2.04 -4.65 1.84
N HIS A 35 -0.83 -4.57 2.37
CA HIS A 35 0.39 -4.45 1.56
C HIS A 35 0.56 -5.66 0.63
N GLU A 36 0.38 -6.89 1.10
CA GLU A 36 0.51 -8.08 0.25
C GLU A 36 -0.52 -8.07 -0.90
N ASN A 37 -1.77 -7.70 -0.60
CA ASN A 37 -2.80 -7.52 -1.61
C ASN A 37 -2.48 -6.40 -2.61
N TYR A 38 -1.94 -5.27 -2.13
CA TYR A 38 -1.45 -4.20 -3.00
C TYR A 38 -0.34 -4.70 -3.92
N SER A 39 0.71 -5.31 -3.37
CA SER A 39 1.88 -5.84 -4.09
C SER A 39 1.46 -6.78 -5.22
N HIS A 40 0.53 -7.70 -4.94
CA HIS A 40 -0.01 -8.59 -5.96
C HIS A 40 -0.76 -7.83 -7.06
N THR A 41 -1.60 -6.86 -6.68
CA THR A 41 -2.41 -6.06 -7.60
C THR A 41 -1.55 -5.18 -8.50
N ILE A 42 -0.55 -4.48 -7.95
CA ILE A 42 0.33 -3.61 -8.73
C ILE A 42 1.18 -4.42 -9.71
N ARG A 43 1.60 -5.65 -9.35
CA ARG A 43 2.28 -6.56 -10.28
C ARG A 43 1.40 -6.93 -11.48
N ILE A 44 0.12 -7.23 -11.25
CA ILE A 44 -0.84 -7.51 -12.32
C ILE A 44 -0.99 -6.28 -13.23
N LEU A 45 -1.14 -5.10 -12.66
CA LEU A 45 -1.30 -3.84 -13.40
C LEU A 45 -0.04 -3.53 -14.23
N LYS A 46 1.15 -3.63 -13.64
CA LYS A 46 2.44 -3.46 -14.30
C LYS A 46 2.66 -4.44 -15.44
N ASN A 47 2.17 -5.68 -15.34
CA ASN A 47 2.29 -6.64 -16.44
C ASN A 47 1.34 -6.33 -17.61
N LYS A 48 0.24 -5.60 -17.35
CA LYS A 48 -0.71 -5.19 -18.38
C LYS A 48 -0.35 -3.85 -19.02
N GLN A 49 0.15 -2.90 -18.23
CA GLN A 49 0.56 -1.56 -18.67
C GLN A 49 1.85 -1.14 -17.95
N PRO A 50 3.02 -1.61 -18.42
CA PRO A 50 4.30 -1.34 -17.78
C PRO A 50 4.62 0.15 -17.67
N ASP A 51 4.28 0.95 -18.68
CA ASP A 51 4.64 2.36 -18.75
C ASP A 51 3.92 3.21 -17.68
N SER A 52 2.71 2.80 -17.27
CA SER A 52 1.92 3.52 -16.27
C SER A 52 2.14 3.03 -14.84
N PHE A 53 2.51 1.77 -14.66
CA PHE A 53 2.60 1.13 -13.33
C PHE A 53 4.01 0.61 -12.98
N GLY A 54 4.98 0.77 -13.87
CA GLY A 54 6.35 0.29 -13.69
C GLY A 54 7.04 0.94 -12.49
N ASP A 55 6.93 2.25 -12.37
CA ASP A 55 7.49 3.00 -11.24
C ASP A 55 6.80 2.61 -9.94
N LEU A 56 5.46 2.61 -9.91
CA LEU A 56 4.66 2.18 -8.76
C LEU A 56 5.06 0.79 -8.23
N TYR A 57 5.41 -0.13 -9.14
CA TYR A 57 5.87 -1.47 -8.79
C TYR A 57 7.32 -1.49 -8.25
N LYS A 58 8.20 -0.62 -8.76
CA LYS A 58 9.63 -0.62 -8.40
C LYS A 58 9.94 0.27 -7.21
N ASN A 59 9.51 1.52 -7.26
CA ASN A 59 9.93 2.57 -6.33
C ASN A 59 8.98 2.63 -5.14
N GLU A 60 7.69 2.81 -5.40
CA GLU A 60 6.68 2.97 -4.34
C GLU A 60 6.49 1.68 -3.54
N LEU A 61 6.54 0.51 -4.17
CA LEU A 61 6.53 -0.77 -3.43
C LEU A 61 7.78 -0.92 -2.53
N GLN A 62 8.94 -0.44 -2.99
CA GLN A 62 10.15 -0.46 -2.18
C GLN A 62 10.07 0.50 -1.00
N GLU A 63 9.47 1.67 -1.17
CA GLU A 63 9.20 2.62 -0.10
C GLU A 63 8.29 2.02 0.99
N ILE A 64 7.23 1.30 0.58
CA ILE A 64 6.35 0.57 1.50
C ILE A 64 7.14 -0.51 2.26
N ASN A 65 8.04 -1.25 1.58
CA ASN A 65 8.90 -2.25 2.23
C ASN A 65 9.83 -1.63 3.29
N GLN A 66 10.41 -0.47 2.99
CA GLN A 66 11.28 0.25 3.91
C GLN A 66 10.50 0.75 5.13
N ALA A 67 9.30 1.31 4.94
CA ALA A 67 8.46 1.74 6.04
C ALA A 67 8.04 0.57 6.93
N LYS A 68 7.64 -0.58 6.35
CA LYS A 68 7.36 -1.82 7.10
C LYS A 68 8.56 -2.28 7.94
N LYS A 69 9.77 -2.21 7.36
CA LYS A 69 11.02 -2.57 8.03
C LYS A 69 11.30 -1.65 9.22
N ALA A 70 11.11 -0.35 9.06
CA ALA A 70 11.29 0.64 10.13
C ALA A 70 10.39 0.39 11.35
N VAL A 71 9.14 -0.08 11.15
CA VAL A 71 8.27 -0.49 12.28
C VAL A 71 8.89 -1.64 13.08
N LYS A 72 9.44 -2.64 12.37
CA LYS A 72 10.02 -3.85 12.99
C LYS A 72 11.33 -3.58 13.72
N GLU A 73 12.13 -2.66 13.21
CA GLU A 73 13.45 -2.32 13.75
C GLU A 73 13.40 -1.23 14.83
N ALA A 74 12.22 -0.69 15.12
CA ALA A 74 12.04 0.32 16.15
C ALA A 74 12.46 -0.18 17.54
N ASN A 75 13.31 0.61 18.20
CA ASN A 75 13.92 0.33 19.51
C ASN A 75 13.13 0.91 20.69
N SER A 76 12.02 1.61 20.44
CA SER A 76 11.09 2.08 21.47
C SER A 76 9.66 2.04 20.93
N ASP A 77 8.68 2.04 21.84
CA ASP A 77 7.27 2.03 21.46
C ASP A 77 6.84 3.34 20.79
N GLU A 78 7.41 4.48 21.19
CA GLU A 78 7.17 5.77 20.55
C GLU A 78 7.66 5.79 19.09
N ILE A 79 8.89 5.30 18.84
CA ILE A 79 9.44 5.20 17.48
C ILE A 79 8.64 4.19 16.67
N ARG A 80 8.22 3.07 17.27
CA ARG A 80 7.40 2.06 16.60
C ARG A 80 6.05 2.63 16.17
N GLN A 81 5.38 3.37 17.05
CA GLN A 81 4.12 4.05 16.77
C GLN A 81 4.29 5.07 15.63
N SER A 82 5.34 5.90 15.68
CA SER A 82 5.62 6.87 14.62
C SER A 82 5.86 6.19 13.27
N ASN A 83 6.73 5.17 13.24
CA ASN A 83 7.02 4.39 12.03
C ASN A 83 5.78 3.66 11.50
N PHE A 84 4.89 3.21 12.40
CA PHE A 84 3.65 2.56 12.01
C PHE A 84 2.69 3.52 11.30
N VAL A 85 2.55 4.75 11.82
CA VAL A 85 1.76 5.80 11.16
C VAL A 85 2.35 6.11 9.79
N LEU A 86 3.67 6.26 9.68
CA LEU A 86 4.34 6.48 8.39
C LEU A 86 4.10 5.32 7.41
N TYR A 87 4.19 4.07 7.87
CA TYR A 87 3.90 2.90 7.04
C TYR A 87 2.46 2.90 6.52
N LYS A 88 1.49 3.22 7.38
CA LYS A 88 0.08 3.36 7.02
C LYS A 88 -0.12 4.45 5.96
N ASP A 89 0.44 5.63 6.21
CA ASP A 89 0.22 6.80 5.34
C ASP A 89 0.89 6.60 3.97
N THR A 90 2.07 5.98 3.93
CA THR A 90 2.72 5.58 2.69
C THR A 90 1.85 4.59 1.90
N LEU A 91 1.26 3.59 2.56
CA LEU A 91 0.34 2.65 1.91
C LEU A 91 -0.88 3.35 1.31
N VAL A 92 -1.52 4.26 2.07
CA VAL A 92 -2.68 5.03 1.59
C VAL A 92 -2.31 5.85 0.37
N ARG A 93 -1.24 6.64 0.46
CA ARG A 93 -0.76 7.50 -0.63
C ARG A 93 -0.51 6.71 -1.92
N VAL A 94 0.16 5.56 -1.80
CA VAL A 94 0.51 4.73 -2.95
C VAL A 94 -0.73 4.05 -3.55
N LEU A 95 -1.66 3.57 -2.72
CA LEU A 95 -2.94 3.03 -3.16
C LEU A 95 -3.74 4.07 -3.94
N GLU A 96 -3.89 5.28 -3.39
CA GLU A 96 -4.61 6.39 -4.02
C GLU A 96 -3.98 6.79 -5.35
N LYS A 97 -2.64 6.94 -5.38
CA LYS A 97 -1.90 7.22 -6.62
C LYS A 97 -2.16 6.16 -7.68
N THR A 98 -2.12 4.88 -7.30
CA THR A 98 -2.40 3.76 -8.21
C THR A 98 -3.84 3.79 -8.73
N ILE A 99 -4.81 4.08 -7.87
CA ILE A 99 -6.23 4.21 -8.25
C ILE A 99 -6.42 5.35 -9.25
N GLN A 100 -5.78 6.50 -9.04
CA GLN A 100 -5.89 7.65 -9.95
C GLN A 100 -5.34 7.32 -11.34
N ILE A 101 -4.17 6.69 -11.42
CA ILE A 101 -3.61 6.24 -12.71
C ILE A 101 -4.54 5.22 -13.37
N ALA A 102 -5.07 4.25 -12.61
CA ALA A 102 -6.00 3.26 -13.14
C ALA A 102 -7.34 3.87 -13.62
N LYS A 103 -7.76 5.01 -13.06
CA LYS A 103 -8.92 5.78 -13.55
C LYS A 103 -8.61 6.51 -14.84
N ALA A 104 -7.42 7.10 -14.98
CA ALA A 104 -7.04 7.89 -16.15
C ALA A 104 -6.81 7.06 -17.44
N ILE A 105 -6.61 5.74 -17.30
CA ILE A 105 -6.43 4.82 -18.45
C ILE A 105 -7.78 4.38 -19.05
N LEU A 106 -8.90 4.61 -18.35
CA LEU A 106 -10.27 4.28 -18.79
C LEU A 106 -11.00 5.53 -19.26
#